data_AF-A0A5K1GNM9-F1
#
_entry.id   AF-A0A5K1GNM9-F1
#
_cell.length_a   1.000
_cell.length_b   1.000
_cell.length_c   1.000
_cell.angle_alpha   90.00
_cell.angle_beta   90.00
_cell.angle_gamma   90.00
#
_symmetry.space_group_name_H-M   'P 1'
#
loop_
_entity.id
_entity.type
_entity.pdbx_description
1 polymer ?
#
loop_
_entity_poly.entity_id
_entity_poly.type
_entity_poly.pdbx_seq_one_letter_code
_entity_poly.pdbx_strand_id
1 'polypeptide(L)'
;VKWVRVFYDDFEKFTRDQELLVTSMEAMVDYVEGFIVLNDHSLLSSFVSFPSNLDLLPHFHEGSSDIHYCIEFAVYCHQTTASNAEK
;
A
#
# COMPACT_ATOMS: atom_id res chain seq x y z
N VAL A 1 -10.07 -2.05 -10.23
CA VAL A 1 -9.58 -1.81 -8.86
C VAL A 1 -8.14 -1.35 -8.94
N LYS A 2 -7.75 -0.37 -8.13
CA LYS A 2 -6.36 0.06 -7.96
C LYS A 2 -5.89 -0.42 -6.60
N TRP A 3 -4.74 -1.10 -6.58
CA TRP A 3 -4.12 -1.63 -5.37
C TRP A 3 -2.88 -0.81 -5.06
N VAL A 4 -2.69 -0.48 -3.78
CA VAL A 4 -1.57 0.33 -3.30
C VAL A 4 -0.99 -0.32 -2.06
N ARG A 5 0.34 -0.35 -1.99
CA ARG A 5 1.10 -0.73 -0.81
C ARG A 5 2.03 0.41 -0.42
N VAL A 6 2.05 0.74 0.86
CA VAL A 6 2.91 1.78 1.43
C VAL A 6 3.65 1.19 2.61
N PHE A 7 4.97 1.36 2.61
CA PHE A 7 5.86 0.83 3.63
C PHE A 7 6.30 1.94 4.59
N TYR A 8 6.38 1.60 5.87
CA TYR A 8 6.76 2.47 6.97
C TYR A 8 7.90 1.82 7.76
N ASP A 9 8.77 2.66 8.31
CA ASP A 9 9.82 2.34 9.28
C ASP A 9 9.42 2.70 10.73
N ASP A 10 8.27 3.33 10.90
CA ASP A 10 7.77 3.89 12.16
C ASP A 10 6.35 3.38 12.43
N PHE A 11 6.19 2.68 13.56
CA PHE A 11 4.92 2.08 13.95
C PHE A 11 3.83 3.12 14.24
N GLU A 12 4.18 4.26 14.84
CA GLU A 12 3.22 5.30 15.20
C GLU A 12 2.66 5.96 13.93
N LYS A 13 3.49 6.16 12.91
CA LYS A 13 3.02 6.62 11.59
C LYS A 13 2.12 5.58 10.93
N PHE A 14 2.54 4.31 10.96
CA PHE A 14 1.77 3.20 10.40
C PHE A 14 0.35 3.11 11.00
N THR A 15 0.22 3.11 12.33
CA THR A 15 -1.10 2.96 12.98
C THR A 15 -1.97 4.19 12.78
N ARG A 16 -1.40 5.39 12.90
CA ARG A 16 -2.16 6.64 12.71
C ARG A 16 -2.73 6.75 11.30
N ASP A 17 -1.94 6.43 10.30
CA ASP A 17 -2.39 6.53 8.90
C ASP A 17 -3.40 5.40 8.58
N GLN A 18 -3.25 4.21 9.16
CA GLN A 18 -4.24 3.13 9.04
C GLN A 18 -5.58 3.53 9.69
N GLU A 19 -5.57 4.12 10.88
CA GLU A 19 -6.77 4.63 11.55
C GLU A 19 -7.44 5.75 10.73
N LEU A 20 -6.66 6.64 10.12
CA LEU A 20 -7.17 7.71 9.25
C LEU A 20 -7.87 7.13 8.01
N LEU A 21 -7.27 6.12 7.38
CA LEU A 21 -7.85 5.47 6.19
C LEU A 21 -9.22 4.84 6.51
N VAL A 22 -9.35 4.19 7.67
CA VAL A 22 -10.59 3.52 8.07
C VAL A 22 -11.65 4.52 8.58
N THR A 23 -11.26 5.59 9.26
CA THR A 23 -12.22 6.52 9.88
C THR A 23 -12.63 7.68 8.98
N SER A 24 -11.68 8.29 8.27
CA SER A 24 -11.89 9.55 7.54
C SER A 24 -11.96 9.35 6.03
N MET A 25 -11.48 8.21 5.53
CA MET A 25 -11.45 7.90 4.09
C MET A 25 -12.31 6.69 3.72
N GLU A 26 -13.23 6.26 4.59
CA GLU A 26 -14.14 5.13 4.36
C GLU A 26 -14.91 5.25 3.03
N ALA A 27 -15.31 6.47 2.65
CA ALA A 27 -16.02 6.71 1.39
C ALA A 27 -15.11 6.69 0.13
N MET A 28 -13.79 6.65 0.29
CA MET A 28 -12.80 6.71 -0.79
C MET A 28 -12.00 5.43 -0.95
N VAL A 29 -11.92 4.60 0.09
CA VAL A 29 -11.09 3.39 0.13
C VAL A 29 -11.97 2.20 0.47
N ASP A 30 -12.00 1.21 -0.41
CA ASP A 30 -12.90 0.05 -0.31
C ASP A 30 -12.31 -1.11 0.50
N TYR A 31 -10.99 -1.09 0.72
CA TYR A 31 -10.28 -2.14 1.45
C TYR A 31 -9.03 -1.57 2.09
N VAL A 32 -8.77 -1.93 3.36
CA VAL A 32 -7.57 -1.58 4.11
C VAL A 32 -7.15 -2.79 4.95
N GLU A 33 -5.90 -3.19 4.83
CA GLU A 33 -5.21 -4.16 5.68
C GLU A 33 -3.80 -3.68 6.02
N GLY A 34 -3.13 -4.39 6.93
CA GLY A 34 -1.72 -4.13 7.23
C GLY A 34 -1.00 -5.35 7.77
N PHE A 35 0.29 -5.45 7.48
CA PHE A 35 1.15 -6.55 7.93
C PHE A 35 2.54 -6.05 8.33
N ILE A 36 3.19 -6.82 9.21
CA ILE A 36 4.54 -6.55 9.70
C ILE A 36 5.53 -7.36 8.87
N VAL A 37 6.65 -6.74 8.53
CA VAL A 37 7.73 -7.31 7.72
C VAL A 37 9.00 -7.30 8.56
N LEU A 38 9.50 -8.48 8.93
CA LEU A 38 10.51 -8.65 9.99
C LEU A 38 11.95 -8.80 9.48
N ASN A 39 12.20 -8.65 8.18
CA ASN A 39 13.54 -8.66 7.57
C ASN A 39 13.52 -8.31 6.08
N ASP A 40 14.69 -7.99 5.53
CA ASP A 40 14.91 -7.68 4.11
C ASP A 40 14.41 -8.79 3.16
N HIS A 41 14.56 -10.05 3.55
CA HIS A 41 14.08 -11.18 2.73
C HIS A 41 12.54 -11.21 2.65
N SER A 42 11.84 -10.90 3.74
CA SER A 42 10.38 -10.82 3.78
C SER A 42 9.88 -9.58 3.06
N LEU A 43 10.65 -8.50 3.10
CA LEU A 43 10.40 -7.27 2.37
C LEU A 43 10.49 -7.54 0.86
N LEU A 44 11.61 -8.11 0.41
CA LEU A 44 11.81 -8.62 -0.96
C LEU A 44 10.67 -9.54 -1.42
N SER A 45 10.31 -10.54 -0.62
CA SER A 45 9.20 -11.46 -0.92
C SER A 45 7.86 -10.75 -1.10
N SER A 46 7.60 -9.73 -0.28
CA SER A 46 6.39 -8.91 -0.35
C SER A 46 6.35 -8.07 -1.64
N PHE A 47 7.50 -7.61 -2.14
CA PHE A 47 7.62 -6.92 -3.42
C PHE A 47 7.52 -7.86 -4.63
N VAL A 48 8.16 -9.04 -4.58
CA VAL A 48 8.13 -10.01 -5.70
C VAL A 48 6.71 -10.51 -5.97
N SER A 49 5.88 -10.61 -4.93
CA SER A 49 4.47 -10.97 -5.08
C SER A 49 3.63 -9.90 -5.80
N PHE A 50 4.13 -8.66 -5.91
CA PHE A 50 3.44 -7.51 -6.53
C PHE A 50 4.44 -6.67 -7.34
N PRO A 51 4.72 -7.02 -8.61
CA PRO A 51 5.81 -6.44 -9.42
C PRO A 51 5.62 -4.96 -9.82
N SER A 52 4.67 -4.25 -9.22
CA SER A 52 4.50 -2.80 -9.39
C SER A 52 5.62 -2.05 -8.66
N ASN A 53 6.75 -1.87 -9.37
CA ASN A 53 7.92 -1.06 -9.02
C ASN A 53 8.89 -1.67 -7.99
N LEU A 54 9.75 -2.57 -8.49
CA LEU A 54 10.91 -3.13 -7.76
C LEU A 54 11.97 -2.06 -7.41
N ASP A 55 11.87 -0.86 -7.99
CA ASP A 55 12.83 0.24 -7.82
C ASP A 55 12.80 0.88 -6.41
N LEU A 56 11.83 0.56 -5.54
CA LEU A 56 11.76 1.10 -4.18
C LEU A 56 12.70 0.41 -3.17
N LEU A 57 13.21 -0.78 -3.52
CA LEU A 57 14.01 -1.62 -2.62
C LEU A 57 15.31 -0.99 -2.09
N PRO A 58 16.09 -0.21 -2.88
CA PRO A 58 17.36 0.36 -2.41
C PRO A 58 17.20 1.33 -1.24
N HIS A 59 16.05 1.99 -1.12
CA HIS A 59 15.79 2.97 -0.06
C HIS A 59 15.57 2.36 1.32
N PHE A 60 15.22 1.07 1.39
CA PHE A 60 15.03 0.36 2.65
C PHE A 60 16.34 -0.15 3.24
N HIS A 61 17.40 -0.31 2.45
CA HIS A 61 18.63 -0.98 2.88
C HIS A 61 19.65 -0.07 3.60
N GLU A 62 19.49 1.27 3.56
CA GLU A 62 20.39 2.19 4.25
C GLU A 62 19.90 2.52 5.66
N GLY A 63 20.27 1.67 6.63
CA GLY A 63 20.19 1.98 8.06
C GLY A 63 18.82 1.80 8.71
N SER A 64 17.93 1.00 8.12
CA SER A 64 16.59 0.76 8.66
C SER A 64 16.57 -0.25 9.81
N SER A 65 15.52 -0.14 10.63
CA SER A 65 15.11 -1.12 11.64
C SER A 65 14.83 -2.48 10.98
N ASP A 66 15.16 -3.59 11.66
CA ASP A 66 14.83 -4.97 11.23
C ASP A 66 13.32 -5.19 11.00
N ILE A 67 12.47 -4.26 11.47
CA ILE A 67 11.02 -4.33 11.40
C ILE A 67 10.50 -3.17 10.56
N HIS A 68 9.73 -3.54 9.53
CA HIS A 68 8.96 -2.65 8.67
C HIS A 68 7.47 -2.95 8.76
N TYR A 69 6.65 -1.97 8.40
CA TYR A 69 5.20 -2.09 8.40
C TYR A 69 4.66 -1.76 7.02
N CYS A 70 3.67 -2.50 6.53
CA CYS A 70 3.03 -2.23 5.24
C CYS A 70 1.54 -2.01 5.45
N ILE A 71 1.02 -0.91 4.92
CA ILE A 71 -0.41 -0.74 4.69
C ILE A 71 -0.70 -1.20 3.27
N GLU A 72 -1.68 -2.08 3.11
CA GLU A 72 -2.24 -2.45 1.82
C GLU A 72 -3.67 -1.92 1.74
N PHE A 73 -3.99 -1.18 0.67
CA PHE A 73 -5.34 -0.72 0.46
C PHE A 73 -5.74 -0.75 -1.01
N ALA A 74 -7.05 -0.82 -1.27
CA ALA A 74 -7.58 -0.86 -2.61
C ALA A 74 -8.75 0.10 -2.81
N VAL A 75 -8.81 0.67 -4.02
CA VAL A 75 -9.90 1.55 -4.46
C VAL A 75 -10.57 0.95 -5.70
N TYR A 76 -11.88 0.77 -5.63
CA TYR A 76 -12.71 0.32 -6.72
C TYR A 76 -12.98 1.47 -7.68
N CYS A 77 -12.18 1.53 -8.76
CA CYS A 77 -12.48 2.44 -9.86
C CYS A 77 -13.63 1.87 -10.70
N HIS A 78 -14.82 2.46 -10.59
CA HIS A 78 -15.86 2.28 -11.59
C HIS A 78 -15.30 2.74 -12.94
N GLN A 79 -15.25 1.85 -13.93
CA GLN A 79 -15.08 2.28 -15.30
C GLN A 79 -16.36 3.01 -15.68
N THR A 80 -16.35 4.35 -15.65
CA THR A 80 -17.33 5.10 -16.43
C THR A 80 -17.04 4.73 -17.88
N THR A 81 -17.80 3.78 -18.43
CA THR A 81 -17.89 3.62 -19.87
C THR A 81 -18.31 4.98 -20.39
N ALA A 82 -17.37 5.67 -21.05
CA ALA A 82 -17.70 6.83 -21.85
C ALA A 82 -18.63 6.32 -22.96
N SER A 83 -19.93 6.34 -22.70
CA SER A 83 -20.95 6.34 -23.73
C SER A 83 -20.85 7.70 -24.41
N ASN A 84 -19.78 7.91 -25.19
CA ASN A 84 -19.84 8.86 -26.28
C ASN A 84 -20.76 8.21 -27.31
N ALA A 85 -22.04 8.57 -27.20
CA ALA A 85 -22.96 8.51 -28.31
C ALA A 85 -22.31 9.27 -29.48
N GLU A 86 -21.65 8.54 -30.38
CA GLU A 86 -21.44 9.02 -31.74
C GLU A 86 -22.83 9.17 -32.36
N LYS A 87 -23.18 10.43 -32.59
CA LYS A 87 -24.38 10.88 -33.27
C LYS A 87 -23.99 11.31 -34.67
#